data_AF-X1C9K1-F1
#
_entry.id   AF-X1C9K1-F1
#
_cell.length_a   1.000
_cell.length_b   1.000
_cell.length_c   1.000
_cell.angle_alpha   90.00
_cell.angle_beta   90.00
_cell.angle_gamma   90.00
#
_symmetry.space_group_name_H-M   'P 1'
#
loop_
_entity.id
_entity.type
_entity.pdbx_description
1 polymer ?
#
loop_
_entity_poly.entity_id
_entity_poly.type
_entity_poly.pdbx_seq_one_letter_code
_entity_poly.pdbx_strand_id
1 'polypeptide(L)'
;SKSTPSGGADTSGAGGADTRTSGSESGTPVPVIASIDTHAVTNVGDENKSGLLIYAHQGAQVPQQTHTHQVTILNHYHSVPAHTHPAHDHTVEISDHTHDLVFGIYEEAQSPTINVWIADDGENYGDSIGEYSEEELDIDITEYISGTGFKKIKFTTNLRTRISAWVLCKIDLSA
;
A
#
# COMPACT_ATOMS: atom_id res chain seq x y z
N SER A 1 22.18 -17.06 47.13
CA SER A 1 23.15 -18.17 47.07
C SER A 1 22.84 -19.03 45.85
N LYS A 2 23.91 -19.51 45.19
CA LYS A 2 23.96 -20.39 44.01
C LYS A 2 23.00 -21.60 44.07
N SER A 3 22.39 -21.96 42.94
CA SER A 3 22.84 -23.05 42.04
C SER A 3 21.80 -23.39 40.96
N THR A 4 22.20 -23.40 39.70
CA THR A 4 21.69 -24.30 38.63
C THR A 4 22.70 -25.46 38.47
N PRO A 5 22.47 -26.56 37.73
CA PRO A 5 21.29 -27.10 37.01
C PRO A 5 21.01 -28.61 37.28
N SER A 6 19.91 -29.19 36.79
CA SER A 6 19.91 -30.56 36.22
C SER A 6 18.55 -30.97 35.65
N GLY A 7 18.59 -31.60 34.47
CA GLY A 7 17.63 -32.64 34.09
C GLY A 7 16.48 -32.18 33.23
N GLY A 8 16.61 -32.40 31.93
CA GLY A 8 15.52 -32.30 30.96
C GLY A 8 14.32 -33.16 31.35
N ALA A 9 13.15 -32.63 31.07
CA ALA A 9 11.90 -33.36 31.06
C ALA A 9 11.70 -34.08 29.71
N ASP A 10 10.76 -35.02 29.74
CA ASP A 10 10.09 -35.73 28.64
C ASP A 10 10.83 -36.97 28.11
N THR A 11 10.20 -38.15 28.00
CA THR A 11 8.80 -38.41 27.65
C THR A 11 8.13 -39.48 28.52
N SER A 12 6.83 -39.28 28.69
CA SER A 12 5.85 -40.14 29.34
C SER A 12 5.48 -41.36 28.49
N GLY A 13 5.32 -42.50 29.16
CA GLY A 13 4.18 -43.38 28.92
C GLY A 13 4.47 -44.67 28.18
N ALA A 14 4.37 -45.80 28.90
CA ALA A 14 3.29 -46.77 28.71
C ALA A 14 3.46 -47.90 29.74
N GLY A 15 2.53 -48.01 30.68
CA GLY A 15 2.49 -49.09 31.67
C GLY A 15 1.09 -49.15 32.26
N GLY A 16 0.24 -49.95 31.62
CA GLY A 16 -1.21 -49.90 31.73
C GLY A 16 -1.77 -50.05 33.14
N ALA A 17 -2.80 -49.27 33.41
CA ALA A 17 -3.80 -49.56 34.42
C ALA A 17 -5.15 -49.65 33.69
N ASP A 18 -5.64 -50.88 33.50
CA ASP A 18 -7.02 -51.13 33.11
C ASP A 18 -7.89 -50.98 34.37
N THR A 19 -8.70 -49.94 34.43
CA THR A 19 -9.73 -49.83 35.46
C THR A 19 -10.94 -50.61 34.96
N ARG A 20 -11.04 -51.88 35.39
CA ARG A 20 -12.27 -52.67 35.24
C ARG A 20 -13.42 -51.96 35.97
N THR A 21 -14.26 -51.24 35.23
CA THR A 21 -15.58 -50.85 35.71
C THR A 21 -16.50 -52.07 35.53
N SER A 22 -16.55 -52.96 36.52
CA SER A 22 -17.63 -53.95 36.59
C SER A 22 -18.93 -53.24 36.97
N GLY A 23 -19.56 -52.61 35.98
CA GLY A 23 -20.98 -52.28 36.07
C GLY A 23 -21.74 -53.59 35.99
N SER A 24 -22.53 -53.89 37.02
CA SER A 24 -23.42 -55.04 37.10
C SER A 24 -24.21 -55.18 35.80
N GLU A 25 -23.86 -56.17 34.99
CA GLU A 25 -24.67 -56.53 33.85
C GLU A 25 -25.99 -57.07 34.40
N SER A 26 -27.05 -56.29 34.19
CA SER A 26 -28.41 -56.81 34.08
C SER A 26 -28.42 -57.73 32.87
N GLY A 27 -27.86 -58.93 33.05
CA GLY A 27 -27.85 -59.97 32.03
C GLY A 27 -29.29 -60.27 31.66
N THR A 28 -29.69 -59.85 30.47
CA THR A 28 -30.90 -60.37 29.84
C THR A 28 -30.78 -61.89 29.80
N PRO A 29 -31.78 -62.65 30.29
CA PRO A 29 -31.73 -64.10 30.18
C PRO A 29 -31.53 -64.47 28.71
N VAL A 30 -30.48 -65.23 28.43
CA VAL A 30 -30.27 -65.83 27.11
C VAL A 30 -31.57 -66.58 26.76
N PRO A 31 -32.15 -66.40 25.56
CA PRO A 31 -33.35 -67.15 25.20
C PRO A 31 -33.07 -68.64 25.33
N VAL A 32 -33.88 -69.32 26.13
CA VAL A 32 -33.92 -70.79 26.12
C VAL A 32 -34.27 -71.18 24.70
N ILE A 33 -33.32 -71.79 24.00
CA ILE A 33 -33.56 -72.38 22.69
C ILE A 33 -34.53 -73.55 22.92
N ALA A 34 -35.83 -73.30 22.75
CA ALA A 34 -36.83 -74.35 22.65
C ALA A 34 -36.64 -75.05 21.29
N SER A 35 -35.66 -75.95 21.21
CA SER A 35 -35.53 -76.85 20.07
C SER A 35 -36.50 -78.01 20.25
N ILE A 36 -37.49 -78.12 19.37
CA ILE A 36 -38.48 -79.21 19.36
C ILE A 36 -38.19 -80.22 18.23
N ASP A 37 -37.01 -80.18 17.63
CA ASP A 37 -36.65 -81.18 16.62
C ASP A 37 -35.52 -82.06 17.12
N THR A 38 -35.92 -83.27 17.50
CA THR A 38 -35.05 -84.25 18.11
C THR A 38 -35.27 -85.59 17.42
N HIS A 39 -34.20 -86.16 16.88
CA HIS A 39 -34.28 -87.44 16.17
C HIS A 39 -33.87 -88.56 17.12
N ALA A 40 -34.71 -89.58 17.19
CA ALA A 40 -34.36 -90.83 17.84
C ALA A 40 -33.26 -91.52 17.04
N VAL A 41 -32.12 -91.74 17.68
CA VAL A 41 -30.97 -92.42 17.11
C VAL A 41 -30.70 -93.69 17.92
N THR A 42 -30.32 -94.77 17.24
CA THR A 42 -29.84 -95.99 17.89
C THR A 42 -28.31 -96.01 17.86
N ASN A 43 -27.69 -96.70 18.83
CA ASN A 43 -26.24 -96.83 18.99
C ASN A 43 -25.50 -95.53 19.36
N VAL A 44 -26.05 -94.79 20.34
CA VAL A 44 -25.35 -93.65 20.93
C VAL A 44 -24.57 -94.11 22.17
N GLY A 45 -23.23 -94.02 22.13
CA GLY A 45 -22.34 -94.52 23.19
C GLY A 45 -22.04 -96.01 23.04
N ASP A 46 -21.89 -96.73 24.17
CA ASP A 46 -21.74 -98.19 24.15
C ASP A 46 -23.00 -98.86 23.55
N GLU A 47 -22.79 -99.71 22.56
CA GLU A 47 -23.74 -100.19 21.55
C GLU A 47 -25.07 -100.74 22.13
N ASN A 48 -26.18 -100.60 21.37
CA ASN A 48 -27.58 -100.94 21.69
C ASN A 48 -28.38 -100.00 22.60
N LYS A 49 -27.94 -98.75 22.83
CA LYS A 49 -28.80 -97.74 23.47
C LYS A 49 -29.37 -96.76 22.46
N SER A 50 -30.69 -96.56 22.53
CA SER A 50 -31.37 -95.46 21.83
C SER A 50 -31.18 -94.17 22.61
N GLY A 51 -30.87 -93.09 21.91
CA GLY A 51 -30.72 -91.77 22.50
C GLY A 51 -31.32 -90.70 21.59
N LEU A 52 -31.16 -89.45 22.01
CA LEU A 52 -31.72 -88.29 21.35
C LEU A 52 -30.57 -87.41 20.87
N LEU A 53 -30.44 -87.20 19.56
CA LEU A 53 -29.42 -86.34 18.99
C LEU A 53 -30.06 -84.98 18.66
N ILE A 54 -29.59 -83.92 19.33
CA ILE A 54 -30.08 -82.55 19.12
C ILE A 54 -29.34 -81.96 17.92
N TYR A 55 -30.06 -81.66 16.84
CA TYR A 55 -29.54 -80.85 15.74
C TYR A 55 -29.58 -79.37 16.15
N ALA A 56 -28.51 -78.89 16.79
CA ALA A 56 -28.32 -77.46 17.00
C ALA A 56 -27.60 -76.84 15.79
N HIS A 57 -28.25 -76.82 14.62
CA HIS A 57 -27.81 -75.97 13.50
C HIS A 57 -28.90 -74.96 13.16
N GLN A 58 -28.97 -73.91 13.97
CA GLN A 58 -29.43 -72.60 13.52
C GLN A 58 -28.33 -71.64 13.95
N GLY A 59 -27.54 -71.16 12.98
CA GLY A 59 -26.39 -70.30 13.22
C GLY A 59 -26.80 -69.10 14.08
N ALA A 60 -26.22 -69.00 15.28
CA ALA A 60 -26.38 -67.85 16.13
C ALA A 60 -25.73 -66.64 15.44
N GLN A 61 -26.55 -65.78 14.83
CA GLN A 61 -26.10 -64.49 14.33
C GLN A 61 -25.89 -63.58 15.54
N VAL A 62 -24.64 -63.42 15.98
CA VAL A 62 -24.28 -62.41 16.97
C VAL A 62 -24.31 -61.06 16.25
N PRO A 63 -25.18 -60.11 16.64
CA PRO A 63 -25.22 -58.80 15.99
C PRO A 63 -23.84 -58.13 16.09
N GLN A 64 -23.30 -57.66 14.97
CA GLN A 64 -22.06 -56.89 14.95
C GLN A 64 -22.27 -55.63 15.80
N GLN A 65 -21.64 -55.60 16.98
CA GLN A 65 -21.65 -54.41 17.80
C GLN A 65 -20.78 -53.35 17.13
N THR A 66 -21.43 -52.29 16.67
CA THR A 66 -20.73 -51.07 16.27
C THR A 66 -20.66 -50.14 17.47
N HIS A 67 -19.53 -49.49 17.63
CA HIS A 67 -19.38 -48.39 18.57
C HIS A 67 -18.63 -47.25 17.90
N THR A 68 -18.77 -46.06 18.46
CA THR A 68 -18.10 -44.87 17.97
C THR A 68 -17.13 -44.35 19.03
N HIS A 69 -16.02 -43.77 18.56
CA HIS A 69 -15.10 -43.03 19.41
C HIS A 69 -15.26 -41.55 19.14
N GLN A 70 -15.36 -40.77 20.21
CA GLN A 70 -15.26 -39.32 20.13
C GLN A 70 -13.82 -38.92 20.48
N VAL A 71 -13.16 -38.21 19.57
CA VAL A 71 -11.84 -37.63 19.79
C VAL A 71 -11.97 -36.12 19.83
N THR A 72 -11.52 -35.51 20.92
CA THR A 72 -11.49 -34.06 21.09
C THR A 72 -10.05 -33.57 20.92
N ILE A 73 -9.81 -32.75 19.89
CA ILE A 73 -8.53 -32.06 19.71
C ILE A 73 -8.68 -30.68 20.36
N LEU A 74 -7.85 -30.40 21.36
CA LEU A 74 -7.81 -29.10 22.03
C LEU A 74 -7.31 -28.00 21.07
N ASN A 75 -7.57 -26.74 21.43
CA ASN A 75 -7.06 -25.60 20.67
C ASN A 75 -5.54 -25.67 20.56
N HIS A 76 -5.05 -25.49 19.33
CA HIS A 76 -3.63 -25.35 19.05
C HIS A 76 -3.41 -24.19 18.09
N TYR A 77 -2.17 -23.72 18.06
CA TYR A 77 -1.76 -22.59 17.23
C TYR A 77 -0.75 -23.05 16.20
N HIS A 78 -0.85 -22.48 15.01
CA HIS A 78 0.20 -22.56 14.00
C HIS A 78 1.01 -21.27 14.03
N SER A 79 2.32 -21.39 13.85
CA SER A 79 3.19 -20.24 13.66
C SER A 79 3.99 -20.42 12.38
N VAL A 80 4.22 -19.32 11.69
CA VAL A 80 5.14 -19.25 10.57
C VAL A 80 6.47 -18.70 11.10
N PRO A 81 7.59 -19.41 10.90
CA PRO A 81 8.90 -18.93 11.33
C PRO A 81 9.25 -17.58 10.70
N ALA A 82 10.09 -16.82 11.42
CA ALA A 82 10.69 -15.61 10.89
C ALA A 82 11.44 -15.93 9.59
N HIS A 83 11.21 -15.12 8.57
CA HIS A 83 11.89 -15.23 7.28
C HIS A 83 12.30 -13.86 6.78
N THR A 84 13.32 -13.86 5.92
CA THR A 84 13.85 -12.65 5.30
C THR A 84 13.43 -12.61 3.84
N HIS A 85 13.04 -11.44 3.38
CA HIS A 85 12.83 -11.22 1.95
C HIS A 85 14.16 -10.87 1.28
N PRO A 86 14.45 -11.43 0.09
CA PRO A 86 15.60 -11.01 -0.69
C PRO A 86 15.52 -9.51 -1.01
N ALA A 87 16.66 -8.84 -0.94
CA ALA A 87 16.79 -7.50 -1.52
C ALA A 87 16.58 -7.60 -3.05
N HIS A 88 15.92 -6.61 -3.62
CA HIS A 88 15.81 -6.46 -5.06
C HIS A 88 15.88 -4.98 -5.42
N ASP A 89 16.34 -4.72 -6.63
CA ASP A 89 16.51 -3.38 -7.16
C ASP A 89 15.41 -3.07 -8.18
N HIS A 90 15.08 -1.78 -8.29
CA HIS A 90 14.21 -1.26 -9.33
C HIS A 90 15.02 -0.42 -10.30
N THR A 91 14.96 -0.77 -11.57
CA THR A 91 15.49 0.04 -12.67
C THR A 91 14.33 0.78 -13.34
N VAL A 92 14.48 2.10 -13.46
CA VAL A 92 13.59 2.95 -14.25
C VAL A 92 14.37 3.41 -15.46
N GLU A 93 13.95 2.98 -16.65
CA GLU A 93 14.47 3.47 -17.91
C GLU A 93 13.56 4.59 -18.42
N ILE A 94 14.14 5.77 -18.60
CA ILE A 94 13.50 6.88 -19.28
C ILE A 94 14.16 6.96 -20.65
N SER A 95 13.39 6.70 -21.70
CA SER A 95 13.87 6.80 -23.08
C SER A 95 14.37 8.20 -23.41
N ASP A 96 15.26 8.28 -24.39
CA ASP A 96 15.71 9.53 -24.97
C ASP A 96 14.49 10.37 -25.38
N HIS A 97 14.44 11.58 -24.84
CA HIS A 97 13.43 12.57 -25.14
C HIS A 97 14.10 13.91 -25.36
N THR A 98 13.46 14.75 -26.17
CA THR A 98 13.94 16.08 -26.49
C THR A 98 13.13 17.11 -25.71
N HIS A 99 13.82 18.11 -25.16
CA HIS A 99 13.19 19.31 -24.64
C HIS A 99 13.32 20.43 -25.66
N ASP A 100 12.20 21.06 -26.02
CA ASP A 100 12.23 22.32 -26.74
C ASP A 100 12.60 23.43 -25.75
N LEU A 101 13.87 23.85 -25.79
CA LEU A 101 14.34 25.01 -25.04
C LEU A 101 14.05 26.27 -25.86
N VAL A 102 12.91 26.91 -25.59
CA VAL A 102 12.58 28.22 -26.16
C VAL A 102 13.29 29.30 -25.34
N PHE A 103 14.48 29.71 -25.80
CA PHE A 103 15.15 30.90 -25.26
C PHE A 103 14.55 32.14 -25.92
N GLY A 104 13.51 32.69 -25.30
CA GLY A 104 12.92 33.96 -25.70
C GLY A 104 13.51 35.11 -24.92
N ILE A 105 14.35 35.94 -25.55
CA ILE A 105 14.20 37.37 -25.30
C ILE A 105 12.90 37.69 -26.01
N TYR A 106 11.79 37.69 -25.26
CA TYR A 106 10.50 38.07 -25.82
C TYR A 106 10.59 39.55 -26.17
N GLU A 107 10.69 39.86 -27.46
CA GLU A 107 10.49 41.21 -27.97
C GLU A 107 8.98 41.47 -27.94
N GLU A 108 8.56 42.43 -27.12
CA GLU A 108 7.16 42.82 -27.00
C GLU A 108 6.71 43.37 -28.37
N ALA A 109 5.63 42.84 -28.95
CA ALA A 109 5.22 43.15 -30.32
C ALA A 109 4.72 44.59 -30.53
N GLN A 110 4.67 45.39 -29.46
CA GLN A 110 4.20 46.78 -29.48
C GLN A 110 5.32 47.72 -29.07
N SER A 111 5.59 48.72 -29.91
CA SER A 111 6.46 49.83 -29.56
C SER A 111 5.86 50.62 -28.40
N PRO A 112 6.63 50.90 -27.32
CA PRO A 112 6.13 51.70 -26.20
C PRO A 112 5.88 53.14 -26.66
N THR A 113 4.85 53.76 -26.10
CA THR A 113 4.66 55.22 -26.19
C THR A 113 5.46 55.88 -25.08
N ILE A 114 6.34 56.80 -25.45
CA ILE A 114 7.18 57.58 -24.54
C ILE A 114 6.61 58.99 -24.42
N ASN A 115 6.33 59.41 -23.20
CA ASN A 115 5.95 60.77 -22.84
C ASN A 115 7.18 61.50 -22.27
N VAL A 116 7.47 62.70 -22.77
CA VAL A 116 8.62 63.51 -22.33
C VAL A 116 8.16 64.72 -21.55
N TRP A 117 8.81 64.98 -20.43
CA TRP A 117 8.49 66.10 -19.54
C TRP A 117 9.74 66.90 -19.21
N ILE A 118 9.60 68.22 -19.18
CA ILE A 118 10.67 69.15 -18.81
C ILE A 118 10.27 69.91 -17.55
N ALA A 119 11.19 69.96 -16.58
CA ALA A 119 11.11 70.88 -15.45
C ALA A 119 12.14 71.99 -15.67
N ASP A 120 11.68 73.16 -16.14
CA ASP A 120 12.56 74.30 -16.41
C ASP A 120 13.06 74.97 -15.12
N ASP A 121 12.29 74.87 -14.03
CA ASP A 121 12.70 75.35 -12.70
C ASP A 121 13.59 74.35 -11.93
N GLY A 122 13.73 73.13 -12.46
CA GLY A 122 14.44 72.03 -11.80
C GLY A 122 13.65 71.36 -10.67
N GLU A 123 12.39 71.73 -10.43
CA GLU A 123 11.54 71.19 -9.36
C GLU A 123 10.27 70.55 -9.90
N ASN A 124 9.47 71.29 -10.68
CA ASN A 124 8.13 70.91 -11.08
C ASN A 124 8.07 70.61 -12.58
N TYR A 125 7.45 69.49 -12.95
CA TYR A 125 7.12 69.21 -14.33
C TYR A 125 5.83 69.93 -14.70
N GLY A 126 5.85 70.68 -15.81
CA GLY A 126 4.66 71.24 -16.45
C GLY A 126 3.89 70.17 -17.23
N ASP A 127 3.28 70.55 -18.34
CA ASP A 127 2.64 69.61 -19.27
C ASP A 127 3.68 68.75 -20.02
N SER A 128 3.26 67.59 -20.53
CA SER A 128 4.08 66.76 -21.41
C SER A 128 4.35 67.53 -22.70
N ILE A 129 5.59 67.50 -23.18
CA ILE A 129 5.98 68.17 -24.44
C ILE A 129 5.65 67.31 -25.66
N GLY A 130 5.32 66.04 -25.47
CA GLY A 130 4.97 65.15 -26.56
C GLY A 130 4.78 63.68 -26.15
N GLU A 131 4.02 62.98 -26.98
CA GLU A 131 3.87 61.52 -26.96
C GLU A 131 4.49 60.93 -28.22
N TYR A 132 5.47 60.05 -28.05
CA TYR A 132 6.24 59.46 -29.14
C TYR A 132 5.99 57.95 -29.16
N SER A 133 5.26 57.49 -30.17
CA SER A 133 4.95 56.06 -30.40
C SER A 133 5.67 55.46 -31.60
N GLU A 134 6.36 56.30 -32.37
CA GLU A 134 7.17 55.93 -33.53
C GLU A 134 8.65 56.21 -33.25
N GLU A 135 9.52 55.80 -34.18
CA GLU A 135 10.96 56.05 -34.06
C GLU A 135 11.28 57.52 -34.28
N GLU A 136 11.63 58.22 -33.19
CA GLU A 136 12.19 59.57 -33.24
C GLU A 136 13.70 59.52 -33.02
N LEU A 137 14.47 60.10 -33.95
CA LEU A 137 15.92 60.19 -33.82
C LEU A 137 16.34 61.29 -32.86
N ASP A 138 15.65 62.43 -32.91
CA ASP A 138 15.96 63.64 -32.15
C ASP A 138 14.67 64.25 -31.60
N ILE A 139 14.70 64.66 -30.33
CA ILE A 139 13.62 65.41 -29.69
C ILE A 139 14.15 66.81 -29.37
N ASP A 140 13.67 67.82 -30.09
CA ASP A 140 14.04 69.21 -29.82
C ASP A 140 13.25 69.72 -28.60
N ILE A 141 13.98 70.13 -27.57
CA ILE A 141 13.42 70.64 -26.32
C ILE A 141 13.80 72.11 -26.09
N THR A 142 14.38 72.78 -27.09
CA THR A 142 14.97 74.12 -26.95
C THR A 142 13.94 75.16 -26.47
N GLU A 143 12.69 75.08 -26.94
CA GLU A 143 11.64 76.02 -26.55
C GLU A 143 11.12 75.82 -25.12
N TYR A 144 11.42 74.68 -24.49
CA TYR A 144 10.95 74.32 -23.14
C TYR A 144 12.00 74.56 -22.05
N ILE A 145 13.19 75.04 -22.43
CA ILE A 145 14.30 75.31 -21.51
C ILE A 145 14.68 76.77 -21.61
N SER A 146 14.68 77.47 -20.47
CA SER A 146 15.00 78.88 -20.41
C SER A 146 15.72 79.28 -19.12
N GLY A 147 16.35 80.45 -19.12
CA GLY A 147 16.98 81.01 -17.93
C GLY A 147 18.14 80.19 -17.39
N THR A 148 18.43 80.37 -16.10
CA THR A 148 19.55 79.72 -15.40
C THR A 148 19.05 78.65 -14.43
N GLY A 149 19.96 77.77 -13.99
CA GLY A 149 19.68 76.77 -12.95
C GLY A 149 19.56 75.35 -13.49
N PHE A 150 19.36 74.40 -12.57
CA PHE A 150 19.22 72.99 -12.91
C PHE A 150 17.91 72.73 -13.64
N LYS A 151 17.98 71.90 -14.68
CA LYS A 151 16.82 71.43 -15.44
C LYS A 151 16.67 69.93 -15.23
N LYS A 152 15.44 69.42 -15.33
CA LYS A 152 15.20 67.97 -15.30
C LYS A 152 14.42 67.53 -16.54
N ILE A 153 14.83 66.40 -17.08
CA ILE A 153 14.13 65.70 -18.15
C ILE A 153 13.59 64.40 -17.56
N LYS A 154 12.32 64.10 -17.80
CA LYS A 154 11.68 62.86 -17.36
C LYS A 154 11.02 62.18 -18.54
N PHE A 155 11.21 60.86 -18.58
CA PHE A 155 10.55 59.98 -19.54
C PHE A 155 9.58 59.09 -18.78
N THR A 156 8.36 58.96 -19.29
CA THR A 156 7.35 58.03 -18.78
C THR A 156 6.85 57.17 -19.91
N THR A 157 6.68 55.87 -19.66
CA THR A 157 6.29 54.90 -20.69
C THR A 157 5.00 54.20 -20.31
N ASN A 158 4.20 53.82 -21.31
CA ASN A 158 3.00 53.00 -21.10
C ASN A 158 3.32 51.50 -20.94
N LEU A 159 4.48 51.05 -21.45
CA LEU A 159 4.96 49.67 -21.39
C LEU A 159 6.37 49.61 -20.79
N ARG A 160 6.81 48.40 -20.43
CA ARG A 160 8.14 48.18 -19.83
C ARG A 160 9.21 48.27 -20.92
N THR A 161 10.01 49.33 -20.89
CA THR A 161 11.07 49.52 -21.88
C THR A 161 12.37 50.02 -21.26
N ARG A 162 13.46 49.89 -22.01
CA ARG A 162 14.77 50.47 -21.69
C ARG A 162 14.93 51.77 -22.45
N ILE A 163 15.18 52.86 -21.73
CA ILE A 163 15.49 54.17 -22.32
C ILE A 163 17.01 54.39 -22.25
N SER A 164 17.60 54.72 -23.39
CA SER A 164 18.96 55.22 -23.51
C SER A 164 18.90 56.53 -24.26
N ALA A 165 19.27 57.63 -23.60
CA ALA A 165 19.16 58.97 -24.17
C ALA A 165 20.50 59.70 -24.03
N TRP A 166 20.83 60.50 -25.04
CA TRP A 166 21.96 61.43 -25.02
C TRP A 166 21.42 62.85 -25.12
N VAL A 167 22.05 63.78 -24.40
CA VAL A 167 21.69 65.19 -24.46
C VAL A 167 22.72 65.90 -25.34
N LEU A 168 22.24 66.51 -26.42
CA LEU A 168 23.06 67.34 -27.29
C LEU A 168 22.82 68.81 -26.94
N CYS A 169 23.89 69.53 -26.61
CA CYS A 169 23.85 70.96 -26.32
C CYS A 169 24.57 71.72 -27.43
N LYS A 170 23.83 72.51 -28.21
CA LYS A 170 24.43 73.48 -29.13
C LYS A 170 24.73 74.77 -28.36
N ILE A 171 25.97 75.25 -28.46
CA ILE A 171 26.41 76.49 -27.82
C ILE A 171 26.62 77.52 -28.93
N ASP A 172 25.79 78.55 -28.96
CA ASP A 172 25.97 79.71 -29.83
C ASP A 172 26.62 80.85 -29.01
N LEU A 173 27.85 81.22 -29.37
CA LEU A 173 28.58 82.33 -28.73
C LEU A 173 28.38 83.60 -29.57
N SER A 174 27.72 84.62 -29.02
CA SER A 174 27.75 85.96 -29.59
C SER A 174 28.98 86.71 -29.08
N ALA A 175 29.79 87.23 -30.01
CA ALA A 175 30.96 88.06 -29.73
C ALA A 175 30.58 89.48 -29.28
#